data_AF-A0A3B9Y1X1-F1
#
_entry.id   AF-A0A3B9Y1X1-F1
#
_cell.length_a   1.000
_cell.length_b   1.000
_cell.length_c   1.000
_cell.angle_alpha   90.00
_cell.angle_beta   90.00
_cell.angle_gamma   90.00
#
_symmetry.space_group_name_H-M   'P 1'
#
loop_
_entity.id
_entity.type
_entity.pdbx_description
1 polymer ?
#
loop_
_entity_poly.entity_id
_entity_poly.type
_entity_poly.pdbx_seq_one_letter_code
_entity_poly.pdbx_strand_id
1 'polypeptide(L)'
;MIPHDDFTPHGYLDNPFHSWKINPNGVLRSQAPLGMGWHVPNLGTYVRNQFQYTAHLTIGLKVGNLVLVTPEEFAHHGCIITSSLHTKNRFEYTCTVPQYDLTLTARYFLIHEHALGCILSLSTAMKQPLPVTCYVMHRHTHNPYTSRLWEHGLYALKGPEDCCATLGIASEGDVFIHGVREADGAGLAIGDIGYAVRARRYRSLGKRCKYSSATYHPARGGYRVAGAYCSTAMQAHVRK
;
A
#
# COMPACT_ATOMS: atom_id res chain seq x y z
N MET A 1 -19.57 10.95 22.66
CA MET A 1 -19.82 9.49 22.70
C MET A 1 -18.87 8.85 21.71
N ILE A 2 -17.87 8.12 22.20
CA ILE A 2 -16.98 7.30 21.36
C ILE A 2 -17.71 5.97 21.18
N PRO A 3 -17.90 5.44 19.96
CA PRO A 3 -18.57 4.16 19.77
C PRO A 3 -17.82 3.05 20.53
N HIS A 4 -18.59 2.15 21.14
CA HIS A 4 -18.06 1.00 21.89
C HIS A 4 -17.66 -0.18 20.98
N ASP A 5 -18.17 -0.18 19.75
CA ASP A 5 -17.89 -1.20 18.75
C ASP A 5 -16.74 -0.75 17.84
N ASP A 6 -16.04 -1.75 17.28
CA ASP A 6 -15.07 -1.49 16.23
C ASP A 6 -15.74 -0.88 15.00
N PHE A 7 -15.01 0.04 14.35
CA PHE A 7 -15.43 0.58 13.07
C PHE A 7 -15.22 -0.44 11.94
N THR A 8 -16.00 -0.29 10.86
CA THR A 8 -15.69 -0.99 9.60
C THR A 8 -14.27 -0.64 9.13
N PRO A 9 -13.51 -1.55 8.50
CA PRO A 9 -12.14 -1.30 8.04
C PRO A 9 -12.12 -0.46 6.74
N HIS A 10 -12.95 0.58 6.69
CA HIS A 10 -13.14 1.49 5.57
C HIS A 10 -13.19 2.93 6.09
N GLY A 11 -12.43 3.82 5.48
CA GLY A 11 -12.42 5.22 5.86
C GLY A 11 -11.36 6.06 5.13
N TYR A 12 -11.16 7.25 5.66
CA TYR A 12 -10.40 8.33 5.04
C TYR A 12 -9.45 8.94 6.07
N LEU A 13 -8.29 9.39 5.60
CA LEU A 13 -7.46 10.34 6.34
C LEU A 13 -7.66 11.70 5.71
N ASP A 14 -7.78 12.73 6.54
CA ASP A 14 -7.82 14.10 6.02
C ASP A 14 -6.48 14.44 5.38
N ASN A 15 -6.55 15.05 4.20
CA ASN A 15 -5.41 15.68 3.56
C ASN A 15 -5.66 17.19 3.54
N PRO A 16 -5.23 17.95 4.56
CA PRO A 16 -5.49 19.38 4.66
C PRO A 16 -4.76 20.19 3.57
N PHE A 17 -3.78 19.58 2.89
CA PHE A 17 -3.05 20.20 1.80
C PHE A 17 -3.78 20.06 0.47
N HIS A 18 -4.78 19.17 0.39
CA HIS A 18 -5.55 18.99 -0.83
C HIS A 18 -6.51 20.15 -1.06
N SER A 19 -6.32 20.83 -2.18
CA SER A 19 -7.30 21.75 -2.73
C SER A 19 -7.38 21.53 -4.22
N TRP A 20 -8.57 21.21 -4.73
CA TRP A 20 -8.76 20.92 -6.14
C TRP A 20 -8.17 21.99 -7.09
N LYS A 21 -8.34 23.26 -6.73
CA LYS A 21 -7.93 24.38 -7.59
C LYS A 21 -6.50 24.83 -7.37
N ILE A 22 -5.98 24.66 -6.15
CA ILE A 22 -4.72 25.27 -5.72
C ILE A 22 -3.62 24.22 -5.58
N ASN A 23 -3.97 23.03 -5.08
CA ASN A 23 -3.05 21.94 -4.84
C ASN A 23 -3.74 20.56 -4.93
N PRO A 24 -3.97 20.04 -6.14
CA PRO A 24 -4.77 18.83 -6.36
C PRO A 24 -4.01 17.51 -6.07
N ASN A 25 -3.28 17.42 -4.96
CA ASN A 25 -2.45 16.29 -4.55
C ASN A 25 -3.22 15.01 -4.08
N GLY A 26 -4.53 14.97 -4.25
CA GLY A 26 -5.41 13.85 -3.94
C GLY A 26 -5.82 13.65 -2.49
N VAL A 27 -6.62 12.60 -2.28
CA VAL A 27 -7.21 12.27 -0.97
C VAL A 27 -6.75 10.90 -0.50
N LEU A 28 -6.61 10.72 0.81
CA LEU A 28 -6.17 9.45 1.39
C LEU A 28 -7.36 8.54 1.71
N ARG A 29 -7.33 7.29 1.22
CA ARG A 29 -8.40 6.31 1.44
C ARG A 29 -7.86 4.94 1.83
N SER A 30 -8.61 4.27 2.70
CA SER A 30 -8.43 2.87 3.06
C SER A 30 -8.53 1.94 1.84
N GLN A 31 -7.73 0.88 1.83
CA GLN A 31 -7.74 -0.18 0.82
C GLN A 31 -7.63 -1.53 1.52
N ALA A 32 -8.58 -2.44 1.27
CA ALA A 32 -8.50 -3.80 1.80
C ALA A 32 -7.28 -4.56 1.24
N PRO A 33 -6.63 -5.44 2.04
CA PRO A 33 -7.03 -5.80 3.41
C PRO A 33 -6.49 -4.85 4.49
N LEU A 34 -5.25 -4.36 4.36
CA LEU A 34 -4.56 -3.54 5.37
C LEU A 34 -3.79 -2.40 4.71
N GLY A 35 -4.47 -1.56 3.93
CA GLY A 35 -3.85 -0.54 3.09
C GLY A 35 -4.41 0.86 3.27
N MET A 36 -3.59 1.85 2.96
CA MET A 36 -3.97 3.26 2.90
C MET A 36 -3.16 3.94 1.81
N GLY A 37 -3.73 4.94 1.14
CA GLY A 37 -2.99 5.62 0.10
C GLY A 37 -3.74 6.70 -0.63
N TRP A 38 -3.03 7.33 -1.55
CA TRP A 38 -3.53 8.45 -2.33
C TRP A 38 -4.46 7.97 -3.44
N HIS A 39 -5.56 8.70 -3.58
CA HIS A 39 -6.43 8.71 -4.75
C HIS A 39 -6.26 10.06 -5.41
N VAL A 40 -5.47 10.10 -6.49
CA VAL A 40 -5.13 11.34 -7.18
C VAL A 40 -6.18 11.63 -8.25
N PRO A 41 -6.82 12.80 -8.20
CA PRO A 41 -7.98 13.10 -9.02
C PRO A 41 -7.55 13.54 -10.43
N ASN A 42 -8.48 13.48 -11.39
CA ASN A 42 -8.20 13.88 -12.76
C ASN A 42 -8.15 15.40 -12.94
N LEU A 43 -6.94 15.97 -12.92
CA LEU A 43 -6.64 17.41 -13.07
C LEU A 43 -7.37 18.15 -14.22
N GLY A 44 -7.88 17.43 -15.24
CA GLY A 44 -8.56 18.03 -16.38
C GLY A 44 -10.01 18.47 -16.15
N THR A 45 -10.84 17.72 -15.42
CA THR A 45 -12.28 18.04 -15.22
C THR A 45 -12.92 17.26 -14.07
N TYR A 46 -13.65 17.94 -13.17
CA TYR A 46 -14.43 17.29 -12.08
C TYR A 46 -15.68 16.54 -12.59
N VAL A 47 -16.10 16.80 -13.83
CA VAL A 47 -17.42 16.44 -14.38
C VAL A 47 -17.69 14.92 -14.44
N ARG A 48 -16.67 14.08 -14.21
CA ARG A 48 -16.82 12.61 -14.20
C ARG A 48 -16.28 11.90 -12.96
N ASN A 49 -15.83 12.63 -11.94
CA ASN A 49 -15.26 12.07 -10.71
C ASN A 49 -14.25 10.94 -10.97
N GLN A 50 -13.37 11.14 -11.96
CA GLN A 50 -12.38 10.14 -12.36
C GLN A 50 -11.07 10.41 -11.63
N PHE A 51 -10.42 9.35 -11.15
CA PHE A 51 -9.04 9.42 -10.68
C PHE A 51 -8.08 9.30 -11.86
N GLN A 52 -6.87 9.86 -11.74
CA GLN A 52 -5.75 9.58 -12.64
C GLN A 52 -5.05 8.29 -12.24
N TYR A 53 -4.72 8.17 -10.97
CA TYR A 53 -4.16 6.95 -10.41
C TYR A 53 -4.47 6.84 -8.91
N THR A 54 -4.16 5.67 -8.34
CA THR A 54 -4.10 5.45 -6.91
C THR A 54 -2.75 4.84 -6.55
N ALA A 55 -2.25 5.19 -5.37
CA ALA A 55 -0.96 4.74 -4.86
C ALA A 55 -1.12 4.36 -3.39
N HIS A 56 -1.17 3.05 -3.11
CA HIS A 56 -1.45 2.52 -1.78
C HIS A 56 -0.23 1.83 -1.19
N LEU A 57 0.07 2.17 0.06
CA LEU A 57 0.88 1.37 0.95
C LEU A 57 -0.02 0.28 1.54
N THR A 58 0.38 -0.98 1.41
CA THR A 58 -0.38 -2.15 1.87
C THR A 58 0.52 -3.10 2.64
N ILE A 59 -0.02 -3.69 3.70
CA ILE A 59 0.71 -4.60 4.58
C ILE A 59 0.21 -6.03 4.35
N GLY A 60 1.15 -6.93 4.08
CA GLY A 60 0.94 -8.38 4.11
C GLY A 60 1.70 -9.03 5.26
N LEU A 61 1.37 -10.27 5.56
CA LEU A 61 2.00 -11.05 6.64
C LEU A 61 2.40 -12.44 6.14
N LYS A 62 3.50 -12.95 6.66
CA LYS A 62 3.82 -14.38 6.65
C LYS A 62 4.20 -14.84 8.05
N VAL A 63 3.62 -15.94 8.48
CA VAL A 63 3.83 -16.56 9.78
C VAL A 63 3.84 -18.08 9.60
N GLY A 64 4.97 -18.74 9.86
CA GLY A 64 5.14 -20.14 9.49
C GLY A 64 4.93 -20.37 7.98
N ASN A 65 3.95 -21.23 7.65
CA ASN A 65 3.56 -21.53 6.26
C ASN A 65 2.42 -20.63 5.75
N LEU A 66 1.84 -19.80 6.61
CA LEU A 66 0.74 -18.92 6.25
C LEU A 66 1.27 -17.67 5.55
N VAL A 67 0.69 -17.31 4.41
CA VAL A 67 0.99 -16.07 3.66
C VAL A 67 -0.33 -15.33 3.41
N LEU A 68 -0.41 -14.09 3.88
CA LEU A 68 -1.59 -13.24 3.84
C LEU A 68 -1.24 -11.93 3.13
N VAL A 69 -1.59 -11.82 1.85
CA VAL A 69 -1.27 -10.66 1.01
C VAL A 69 -2.54 -10.05 0.41
N THR A 70 -3.48 -10.89 0.00
CA THR A 70 -4.71 -10.53 -0.69
C THR A 70 -5.92 -10.62 0.23
N PRO A 71 -6.98 -9.80 0.03
CA PRO A 71 -8.20 -9.90 0.82
C PRO A 71 -8.78 -11.32 0.91
N GLU A 72 -8.67 -12.07 -0.18
CA GLU A 72 -9.15 -13.45 -0.28
C GLU A 72 -8.37 -14.40 0.64
N GLU A 73 -7.05 -14.24 0.77
CA GLU A 73 -6.23 -15.03 1.69
C GLU A 73 -6.57 -14.72 3.16
N PHE A 74 -6.71 -13.44 3.51
CA PHE A 74 -7.14 -13.05 4.86
C PHE A 74 -8.51 -13.66 5.20
N ALA A 75 -9.48 -13.59 4.29
CA ALA A 75 -10.80 -14.17 4.48
C ALA A 75 -10.76 -15.70 4.56
N HIS A 76 -10.00 -16.37 3.69
CA HIS A 76 -9.88 -17.82 3.65
C HIS A 76 -9.34 -18.40 4.97
N HIS A 77 -8.39 -17.69 5.59
CA HIS A 77 -7.79 -18.09 6.86
C HIS A 77 -8.54 -17.56 8.09
N GLY A 78 -9.75 -17.03 7.92
CA GLY A 78 -10.59 -16.57 9.02
C GLY A 78 -10.00 -15.39 9.80
N CYS A 79 -9.15 -14.58 9.17
CA CYS A 79 -8.61 -13.39 9.82
C CYS A 79 -9.73 -12.39 10.06
N ILE A 80 -9.73 -11.78 11.24
CA ILE A 80 -10.69 -10.74 11.61
C ILE A 80 -9.98 -9.41 11.42
N ILE A 81 -10.50 -8.56 10.53
CA ILE A 81 -9.97 -7.22 10.27
C ILE A 81 -11.02 -6.20 10.68
N THR A 82 -10.67 -5.38 11.66
CA THR A 82 -11.51 -4.29 12.14
C THR A 82 -10.71 -2.99 12.14
N SER A 83 -11.37 -1.91 12.55
CA SER A 83 -10.71 -0.64 12.84
C SER A 83 -11.05 -0.18 14.25
N SER A 84 -10.02 -0.11 15.09
CA SER A 84 -10.09 0.38 16.46
C SER A 84 -10.07 1.92 16.55
N LEU A 85 -9.62 2.61 15.49
CA LEU A 85 -9.40 4.05 15.50
C LEU A 85 -9.67 4.69 14.15
N HIS A 86 -10.71 5.53 14.07
CA HIS A 86 -10.98 6.46 12.98
C HIS A 86 -11.00 7.90 13.48
N THR A 87 -9.98 8.66 13.14
CA THR A 87 -9.94 10.10 13.38
C THR A 87 -9.53 10.82 12.11
N LYS A 88 -9.69 12.15 12.11
CA LYS A 88 -9.23 13.02 11.02
C LYS A 88 -7.77 12.75 10.60
N ASN A 89 -6.89 12.48 11.58
CA ASN A 89 -5.44 12.44 11.36
C ASN A 89 -4.83 11.03 11.48
N ARG A 90 -5.62 10.05 11.94
CA ARG A 90 -5.16 8.68 12.21
C ARG A 90 -6.23 7.67 11.86
N PHE A 91 -5.81 6.61 11.20
CA PHE A 91 -6.63 5.46 10.82
C PHE A 91 -5.88 4.20 11.22
N GLU A 92 -6.52 3.28 11.93
CA GLU A 92 -5.88 2.03 12.37
C GLU A 92 -6.66 0.83 11.86
N TYR A 93 -5.95 -0.13 11.28
CA TYR A 93 -6.47 -1.49 11.14
C TYR A 93 -6.00 -2.33 12.31
N THR A 94 -6.88 -3.19 12.81
CA THR A 94 -6.55 -4.30 13.71
C THR A 94 -6.85 -5.59 12.98
N CYS A 95 -5.84 -6.45 12.84
CA CYS A 95 -5.95 -7.75 12.20
C CYS A 95 -5.58 -8.85 13.20
N THR A 96 -6.52 -9.73 13.50
CA THR A 96 -6.26 -10.96 14.28
C THR A 96 -6.09 -12.13 13.33
N VAL A 97 -4.99 -12.87 13.49
CA VAL A 97 -4.69 -14.14 12.81
C VAL A 97 -4.91 -15.27 13.82
N PRO A 98 -6.09 -15.93 13.83
CA PRO A 98 -6.50 -16.79 14.94
C PRO A 98 -5.57 -17.98 15.17
N GLN A 99 -5.03 -18.56 14.09
CA GLN A 99 -4.14 -19.73 14.15
C GLN A 99 -2.90 -19.51 15.02
N TYR A 100 -2.43 -18.26 15.14
CA TYR A 100 -1.21 -17.92 15.87
C TYR A 100 -1.48 -16.99 17.07
N ASP A 101 -2.75 -16.75 17.39
CA ASP A 101 -3.17 -15.72 18.35
C ASP A 101 -2.35 -14.42 18.17
N LEU A 102 -2.16 -14.03 16.90
CA LEU A 102 -1.33 -12.90 16.51
C LEU A 102 -2.25 -11.73 16.18
N THR A 103 -2.01 -10.60 16.82
CA THR A 103 -2.64 -9.32 16.50
C THR A 103 -1.62 -8.42 15.84
N LEU A 104 -1.94 -7.95 14.63
CA LEU A 104 -1.24 -6.87 13.94
C LEU A 104 -2.12 -5.62 14.02
N THR A 105 -1.54 -4.49 14.44
CA THR A 105 -2.13 -3.17 14.19
C THR A 105 -1.32 -2.42 13.14
N ALA A 106 -2.00 -1.79 12.19
CA ALA A 106 -1.41 -0.94 11.17
C ALA A 106 -2.03 0.46 11.25
N ARG A 107 -1.31 1.40 11.85
CA ARG A 107 -1.77 2.77 12.09
C ARG A 107 -1.18 3.72 11.06
N TYR A 108 -2.04 4.26 10.22
CA TYR A 108 -1.70 5.21 9.18
C TYR A 108 -1.95 6.66 9.60
N PHE A 109 -1.08 7.56 9.14
CA PHE A 109 -1.17 9.01 9.35
C PHE A 109 -0.42 9.75 8.26
N LEU A 110 -0.88 10.96 7.94
CA LEU A 110 -0.19 11.84 6.99
C LEU A 110 0.93 12.60 7.72
N ILE A 111 2.13 12.59 7.14
CA ILE A 111 3.30 13.35 7.59
C ILE A 111 3.50 14.52 6.62
N HIS A 112 3.18 15.73 7.09
CA HIS A 112 3.15 16.92 6.25
C HIS A 112 2.34 16.67 4.97
N GLU A 113 2.86 16.99 3.79
CA GLU A 113 2.10 16.95 2.55
C GLU A 113 2.27 15.66 1.75
N HIS A 114 3.48 15.11 1.68
CA HIS A 114 3.85 14.10 0.67
C HIS A 114 4.24 12.74 1.23
N ALA A 115 4.08 12.51 2.54
CA ALA A 115 4.50 11.28 3.18
C ALA A 115 3.36 10.62 3.96
N LEU A 116 3.18 9.32 3.74
CA LEU A 116 2.23 8.48 4.48
C LEU A 116 3.04 7.64 5.46
N GLY A 117 2.87 7.91 6.75
CA GLY A 117 3.42 7.11 7.81
C GLY A 117 2.54 5.89 8.10
N CYS A 118 3.18 4.78 8.46
CA CYS A 118 2.51 3.60 9.00
C CYS A 118 3.32 3.08 10.20
N ILE A 119 2.69 2.97 11.36
CA ILE A 119 3.26 2.25 12.51
C ILE A 119 2.63 0.85 12.53
N LEU A 120 3.48 -0.16 12.52
CA LEU A 120 3.07 -1.56 12.72
C LEU A 120 3.36 -1.96 14.15
N SER A 121 2.40 -2.61 14.80
CA SER A 121 2.63 -3.27 16.09
C SER A 121 2.12 -4.70 16.03
N LEU A 122 2.93 -5.62 16.52
CA LEU A 122 2.65 -7.05 16.52
C LEU A 122 2.61 -7.53 17.97
N SER A 123 1.59 -8.30 18.33
CA SER A 123 1.49 -8.94 19.63
C SER A 123 0.91 -10.33 19.51
N THR A 124 1.38 -11.26 20.36
CA THR A 124 0.84 -12.61 20.42
C THR A 124 0.78 -13.10 21.86
N ALA A 125 -0.18 -13.98 22.17
CA ALA A 125 -0.22 -14.70 23.44
C ALA A 125 0.46 -16.09 23.36
N MET A 126 1.02 -16.45 22.19
CA MET A 126 1.82 -17.66 22.05
C MET A 126 3.04 -17.61 22.96
N LYS A 127 3.31 -18.71 23.66
CA LYS A 127 4.45 -18.82 24.59
C LYS A 127 5.78 -19.01 23.87
N GLN A 128 5.75 -19.53 22.64
CA GLN A 128 6.96 -19.76 21.85
C GLN A 128 7.24 -18.54 20.96
N PRO A 129 8.52 -18.20 20.71
CA PRO A 129 8.89 -17.15 19.77
C PRO A 129 8.25 -17.39 18.40
N LEU A 130 7.66 -16.34 17.83
CA LEU A 130 6.92 -16.42 16.57
C LEU A 130 7.60 -15.53 15.51
N PRO A 131 8.34 -16.10 14.56
CA PRO A 131 8.89 -15.34 13.44
C PRO A 131 7.76 -14.82 12.55
N VAL A 132 7.75 -13.51 12.30
CA VAL A 132 6.79 -12.85 11.42
C VAL A 132 7.54 -12.17 10.27
N THR A 133 6.98 -12.21 9.08
CA THR A 133 7.46 -11.43 7.93
C THR A 133 6.35 -10.48 7.53
N CYS A 134 6.63 -9.18 7.51
CA CYS A 134 5.71 -8.16 7.02
C CYS A 134 6.05 -7.84 5.56
N TYR A 135 5.10 -7.98 4.65
CA TYR A 135 5.27 -7.49 3.29
C TYR A 135 4.84 -6.02 3.24
N VAL A 136 5.76 -5.12 2.90
CA VAL A 136 5.49 -3.70 2.68
C VAL A 136 5.32 -3.51 1.18
N MET A 137 4.09 -3.30 0.72
CA MET A 137 3.75 -3.36 -0.69
C MET A 137 3.19 -2.05 -1.20
N HIS A 138 3.65 -1.62 -2.37
CA HIS A 138 3.10 -0.51 -3.12
C HIS A 138 2.14 -1.04 -4.19
N ARG A 139 0.87 -0.71 -4.04
CA ARG A 139 -0.14 -1.01 -5.04
C ARG A 139 -0.49 0.26 -5.82
N HIS A 140 -0.11 0.27 -7.09
CA HIS A 140 -0.37 1.37 -7.99
C HIS A 140 -1.44 1.01 -9.02
N THR A 141 -2.52 1.80 -9.08
CA THR A 141 -3.58 1.60 -10.08
C THR A 141 -3.71 2.84 -10.94
N HIS A 142 -3.53 2.68 -12.23
CA HIS A 142 -3.65 3.76 -13.21
C HIS A 142 -5.02 3.76 -13.89
N ASN A 143 -5.53 4.93 -14.22
CA ASN A 143 -6.70 5.10 -15.09
C ASN A 143 -6.26 5.47 -16.52
N PRO A 144 -6.35 4.53 -17.48
CA PRO A 144 -5.88 4.74 -18.85
C PRO A 144 -6.66 5.78 -19.64
N TYR A 145 -7.81 6.23 -19.13
CA TYR A 145 -8.63 7.23 -19.80
C TYR A 145 -8.26 8.66 -19.42
N THR A 146 -7.58 8.86 -18.30
CA THR A 146 -7.35 10.20 -17.72
C THR A 146 -5.89 10.48 -17.43
N SER A 147 -5.10 9.47 -17.09
CA SER A 147 -3.67 9.65 -16.90
C SER A 147 -2.93 9.46 -18.22
N ARG A 148 -2.08 10.45 -18.52
CA ARG A 148 -1.46 10.71 -19.81
C ARG A 148 0.00 10.29 -19.83
N LEU A 149 0.64 10.22 -18.67
CA LEU A 149 2.10 10.16 -18.55
C LEU A 149 2.57 8.99 -17.67
N TRP A 150 3.33 8.08 -18.29
CA TRP A 150 4.13 7.03 -17.65
C TRP A 150 5.57 7.26 -18.13
N GLU A 151 6.28 8.17 -17.50
CA GLU A 151 7.49 8.74 -18.12
C GLU A 151 8.75 7.95 -17.78
N HIS A 152 8.77 7.19 -16.67
CA HIS A 152 10.04 6.63 -16.17
C HIS A 152 10.02 5.15 -15.78
N GLY A 153 8.94 4.41 -16.07
CA GLY A 153 8.87 2.97 -15.81
C GLY A 153 8.80 2.61 -14.32
N LEU A 154 9.07 1.33 -14.00
CA LEU A 154 9.10 0.81 -12.64
C LEU A 154 10.55 0.59 -12.24
N TYR A 155 10.96 1.15 -11.10
CA TYR A 155 12.30 0.93 -10.55
C TYR A 155 12.20 0.50 -9.09
N ALA A 156 13.03 -0.49 -8.76
CA ALA A 156 13.24 -1.00 -7.41
C ALA A 156 14.74 -0.98 -7.15
N LEU A 157 15.16 -0.14 -6.21
CA LEU A 157 16.56 0.04 -5.84
C LEU A 157 16.66 -0.06 -4.32
N LYS A 158 17.74 -0.67 -3.82
CA LYS A 158 18.07 -0.52 -2.40
C LYS A 158 18.36 0.96 -2.14
N GLY A 159 17.78 1.49 -1.07
CA GLY A 159 17.95 2.87 -0.67
C GLY A 159 19.37 3.15 -0.15
N PRO A 160 19.71 4.44 0.05
CA PRO A 160 21.03 4.86 0.52
C PRO A 160 21.31 4.48 1.97
N GLU A 161 20.26 4.30 2.78
CA GLU A 161 20.35 3.87 4.17
C GLU A 161 20.05 2.38 4.31
N ASP A 162 20.64 1.76 5.33
CA ASP A 162 20.17 0.47 5.81
C ASP A 162 18.68 0.61 6.14
N CYS A 163 17.89 -0.28 5.57
CA CYS A 163 16.44 -0.30 5.69
C CYS A 163 15.58 0.59 4.78
N CYS A 164 16.19 1.19 3.77
CA CYS A 164 15.45 1.90 2.74
C CYS A 164 15.40 1.12 1.42
N ALA A 165 14.28 1.25 0.69
CA ALA A 165 14.10 0.70 -0.64
C ALA A 165 13.33 1.71 -1.50
N THR A 166 14.00 2.26 -2.51
CA THR A 166 13.30 3.08 -3.49
C THR A 166 12.47 2.18 -4.39
N LEU A 167 11.16 2.30 -4.26
CA LEU A 167 10.22 1.65 -5.15
C LEU A 167 9.33 2.73 -5.78
N GLY A 168 9.68 3.12 -7.01
CA GLY A 168 9.01 4.21 -7.70
C GLY A 168 8.30 3.76 -8.97
N ILE A 169 7.10 4.31 -9.14
CA ILE A 169 6.36 4.37 -10.39
C ILE A 169 6.11 5.85 -10.64
N ALA A 170 6.66 6.38 -11.73
CA ALA A 170 6.46 7.77 -12.11
C ALA A 170 5.14 7.95 -12.89
N SER A 171 4.03 8.09 -12.16
CA SER A 171 2.74 8.46 -12.74
C SER A 171 2.60 9.98 -12.72
N GLU A 172 2.41 10.62 -13.88
CA GLU A 172 2.25 12.08 -13.94
C GLU A 172 3.41 12.89 -13.31
N GLY A 173 4.60 12.28 -13.19
CA GLY A 173 5.78 12.88 -12.55
C GLY A 173 5.95 12.56 -11.06
N ASP A 174 4.97 11.93 -10.41
CA ASP A 174 5.04 11.60 -8.98
C ASP A 174 5.96 10.42 -8.70
N VAL A 175 6.84 10.55 -7.70
CA VAL A 175 7.78 9.50 -7.29
C VAL A 175 7.42 9.01 -5.89
N PHE A 176 7.30 7.69 -5.75
CA PHE A 176 7.07 7.03 -4.47
C PHE A 176 8.38 6.42 -3.97
N ILE A 177 8.64 6.58 -2.67
CA ILE A 177 9.79 6.00 -1.98
C ILE A 177 9.26 5.30 -0.74
N HIS A 178 9.79 4.12 -0.45
CA HIS A 178 9.39 3.34 0.71
C HIS A 178 10.59 3.19 1.64
N GLY A 179 10.33 3.37 2.93
CA GLY A 179 11.33 3.23 3.96
C GLY A 179 10.69 2.56 5.16
N VAL A 180 11.51 1.86 5.94
CA VAL A 180 11.06 1.24 7.16
C VAL A 180 12.16 1.32 8.19
N ARG A 181 11.76 1.49 9.44
CA ARG A 181 12.68 1.58 10.56
C ARG A 181 12.04 0.90 11.75
N GLU A 182 12.89 0.29 12.56
CA GLU A 182 12.54 -0.19 13.89
C GLU A 182 12.13 0.98 14.80
N ALA A 183 11.19 0.72 15.72
CA ALA A 183 10.73 1.72 16.69
C ALA A 183 11.05 1.36 18.14
N ASP A 184 11.24 0.07 18.47
CA ASP A 184 11.20 -0.44 19.85
C ASP A 184 12.34 -1.41 20.22
N GLY A 185 13.37 -1.58 19.37
CA GLY A 185 14.52 -2.44 19.68
C GLY A 185 14.29 -3.95 19.51
N ALA A 186 13.18 -4.36 18.89
CA ALA A 186 12.81 -5.77 18.64
C ALA A 186 13.72 -6.54 17.65
N GLY A 187 14.63 -5.87 16.95
CA GLY A 187 15.48 -6.43 15.90
C GLY A 187 14.76 -6.52 14.55
N LEU A 188 15.25 -5.75 13.58
CA LEU A 188 14.65 -5.62 12.26
C LEU A 188 15.57 -6.18 11.17
N ALA A 189 15.10 -7.17 10.42
CA ALA A 189 15.83 -7.72 9.28
C ALA A 189 15.11 -7.39 7.97
N ILE A 190 15.88 -7.08 6.94
CA ILE A 190 15.32 -6.71 5.64
C ILE A 190 15.67 -7.76 4.64
N GLY A 191 14.60 -8.37 4.13
CA GLY A 191 14.67 -9.38 3.10
C GLY A 191 14.68 -8.75 1.71
N ASP A 192 14.27 -9.56 0.74
CA ASP A 192 14.36 -9.20 -0.66
C ASP A 192 13.39 -8.09 -1.07
N ILE A 193 13.85 -7.24 -1.98
CA ILE A 193 13.05 -6.24 -2.67
C ILE A 193 12.67 -6.84 -4.03
N GLY A 194 11.38 -6.87 -4.37
CA GLY A 194 10.89 -7.44 -5.62
C GLY A 194 9.73 -6.66 -6.22
N TYR A 195 9.39 -6.97 -7.48
CA TYR A 195 8.25 -6.36 -8.16
C TYR A 195 7.48 -7.39 -8.99
N ALA A 196 6.16 -7.16 -9.16
CA ALA A 196 5.28 -8.07 -9.88
C ALA A 196 4.25 -7.31 -10.72
N VAL A 197 4.39 -7.33 -12.04
CA VAL A 197 3.42 -6.65 -12.92
C VAL A 197 2.22 -7.56 -13.19
N ARG A 198 0.99 -7.07 -12.95
CA ARG A 198 -0.24 -7.81 -13.28
C ARG A 198 -1.19 -6.91 -14.06
N ALA A 199 -1.38 -7.24 -15.33
CA ALA A 199 -2.37 -6.58 -16.18
C ALA A 199 -3.79 -7.07 -15.81
N ARG A 200 -4.64 -6.17 -15.29
CA ARG A 200 -6.09 -6.43 -15.19
C ARG A 200 -6.78 -5.91 -16.45
N ARG A 201 -7.62 -6.74 -17.08
CA ARG A 201 -8.53 -6.28 -18.15
C ARG A 201 -9.61 -5.40 -17.53
N TYR A 202 -9.53 -4.09 -17.74
CA TYR A 202 -10.63 -3.18 -17.42
C TYR A 202 -11.66 -3.21 -18.57
N ARG A 203 -12.92 -3.54 -18.26
CA ARG A 203 -14.06 -3.24 -19.16
C ARG A 203 -14.68 -1.94 -18.68
N SER A 204 -14.49 -0.84 -19.40
CA SER A 204 -15.40 0.29 -19.32
C SER A 204 -15.98 0.58 -20.70
N LEU A 205 -17.30 0.76 -20.75
CA LEU A 205 -18.06 1.34 -21.87
C LEU A 205 -17.69 0.78 -23.26
N GLY A 206 -17.80 -0.53 -23.44
CA GLY A 206 -18.01 -1.14 -24.76
C GLY A 206 -16.84 -1.19 -25.74
N LYS A 207 -15.63 -0.73 -25.40
CA LYS A 207 -14.46 -0.87 -26.28
C LYS A 207 -13.35 -1.71 -25.64
N ARG A 208 -12.93 -2.77 -26.35
CA ARG A 208 -11.80 -3.63 -25.98
C ARG A 208 -10.51 -2.84 -26.16
N CYS A 209 -9.84 -2.46 -25.07
CA CYS A 209 -8.47 -1.94 -25.17
C CYS A 209 -7.50 -3.12 -25.30
N LYS A 210 -6.91 -3.30 -26.49
CA LYS A 210 -5.87 -4.31 -26.76
C LYS A 210 -4.50 -3.70 -26.54
N TYR A 211 -3.93 -3.80 -25.34
CA TYR A 211 -2.48 -3.74 -25.17
C TYR A 211 -2.08 -4.65 -24.00
N SER A 212 -1.32 -5.71 -24.32
CA SER A 212 -0.73 -6.63 -23.35
C SER A 212 0.64 -7.06 -23.87
N SER A 213 1.66 -6.26 -23.60
CA SER A 213 3.06 -6.68 -23.61
C SER A 213 3.87 -5.67 -22.79
N ALA A 214 4.58 -6.15 -21.78
CA ALA A 214 5.66 -5.38 -21.17
C ALA A 214 6.87 -5.50 -22.09
N THR A 215 7.21 -4.43 -22.80
CA THR A 215 8.40 -4.39 -23.66
C THR A 215 9.49 -3.64 -22.91
N TYR A 216 10.59 -4.33 -22.59
CA TYR A 216 11.81 -3.70 -22.08
C TYR A 216 12.43 -2.88 -23.21
N HIS A 217 12.73 -1.60 -22.96
CA HIS A 217 13.40 -0.74 -23.94
C HIS A 217 14.82 -0.41 -23.43
N PRO A 218 15.87 -1.10 -23.94
CA PRO A 218 17.25 -0.92 -23.50
C PRO A 218 17.75 0.52 -23.63
N ALA A 219 17.30 1.24 -24.67
CA ALA A 219 17.67 2.63 -24.92
C ALA A 219 17.04 3.65 -23.94
N ARG A 220 16.08 3.23 -23.10
CA ARG A 220 15.36 4.10 -22.16
C ARG A 220 15.39 3.59 -20.71
N GLY A 221 16.10 2.48 -20.44
CA GLY A 221 16.26 1.94 -19.10
C GLY A 221 14.95 1.55 -18.39
N GLY A 222 13.88 1.23 -19.12
CA GLY A 222 12.56 1.05 -18.50
C GLY A 222 11.58 0.14 -19.26
N TYR A 223 10.53 -0.26 -18.54
CA TYR A 223 9.40 -1.04 -19.05
C TYR A 223 8.18 -0.16 -19.30
N ARG A 224 7.41 -0.45 -20.35
CA ARG A 224 6.07 0.12 -20.56
C ARG A 224 5.03 -0.85 -19.98
N VAL A 225 4.29 -0.43 -18.94
CA VAL A 225 3.43 -1.34 -18.16
C VAL A 225 2.00 -0.78 -18.03
N ALA A 226 0.99 -1.65 -18.14
CA ALA A 226 -0.41 -1.36 -17.84
C ALA A 226 -0.79 -2.02 -16.50
N GLY A 227 -0.67 -1.28 -15.41
CA GLY A 227 -0.93 -1.75 -14.04
C GLY A 227 0.23 -2.56 -13.46
N ALA A 228 0.85 -2.06 -12.38
CA ALA A 228 1.98 -2.70 -11.71
C ALA A 228 1.66 -2.93 -10.24
N TYR A 229 1.97 -4.13 -9.74
CA TYR A 229 2.06 -4.41 -8.32
C TYR A 229 3.54 -4.42 -7.98
N CYS A 230 3.91 -3.92 -6.81
CA CYS A 230 5.26 -4.05 -6.36
C CYS A 230 5.31 -4.28 -4.87
N SER A 231 6.14 -5.23 -4.44
CA SER A 231 6.12 -5.78 -3.10
C SER A 231 7.53 -5.86 -2.55
N THR A 232 7.81 -5.10 -1.50
CA THR A 232 9.01 -5.29 -0.71
C THR A 232 8.69 -6.28 0.42
N ALA A 233 9.49 -7.33 0.57
CA ALA A 233 9.34 -8.28 1.66
C ALA A 233 10.25 -7.89 2.82
N MET A 234 9.70 -7.83 4.02
CA MET A 234 10.44 -7.43 5.21
C MET A 234 10.26 -8.46 6.32
N GLN A 235 11.33 -8.84 7.01
CA GLN A 235 11.27 -9.86 8.05
C GLN A 235 11.44 -9.23 9.44
N ALA A 236 10.36 -9.19 10.23
CA ALA A 236 10.39 -8.63 11.58
C ALA A 236 10.35 -9.77 12.61
N HIS A 237 11.43 -9.94 13.37
CA HIS A 237 11.47 -10.95 14.43
C HIS A 237 10.80 -10.39 15.68
N VAL A 238 9.60 -10.85 16.02
CA VAL A 238 8.98 -10.51 17.30
C VAL A 238 9.57 -11.44 18.36
N ARG A 239 10.54 -10.94 19.13
CA ARG A 239 11.03 -11.61 20.35
C ARG A 239 10.32 -11.00 21.56
N LYS A 240 9.70 -11.84 22.37
CA LYS A 240 9.45 -11.55 23.79
C LYS A 240 10.35 -12.46 24.61
#